data_AF-A0A8C6BGE9-F1
#
_entry.id   AF-A0A8C6BGE9-F1
#
_cell.length_a   1.000
_cell.length_b   1.000
_cell.length_c   1.000
_cell.angle_alpha   90.00
_cell.angle_beta   90.00
_cell.angle_gamma   90.00
#
_symmetry.space_group_name_H-M   'P 1'
#
loop_
_entity.id
_entity.type
_entity.pdbx_description
1 polymer ?
#
loop_
_entity_poly.entity_id
_entity_poly.type
_entity_poly.pdbx_seq_one_letter_code
_entity_poly.pdbx_strand_id
1 'polypeptide(L)'
;MELLTYHYHGHSMSHPGISYRTREEVQPLRSNNHPIMLLKDKMVNNKLASIEELKEIDVEVRKEIDAAAQFAITDPEPPLEELSRHIYSTNLPFEICGANQWIRFKSVS
;
A
#
# COMPACT_ATOMS: atom_id res chain seq x y z
N MET A 1 -8.61 15.78 16.85
CA MET A 1 -8.47 16.29 15.47
C MET A 1 -9.29 15.40 14.57
N GLU A 2 -10.14 15.99 13.74
CA GLU A 2 -10.94 15.28 12.75
C GLU A 2 -10.47 15.70 11.36
N LEU A 3 -10.17 14.72 10.49
CA LEU A 3 -9.70 14.97 9.13
C LEU A 3 -10.74 14.44 8.13
N LEU A 4 -11.45 15.37 7.51
CA LEU A 4 -12.41 15.05 6.45
C LEU A 4 -11.63 14.71 5.17
N THR A 5 -11.68 13.45 4.77
CA THR A 5 -10.99 12.93 3.57
C THR A 5 -11.88 11.94 2.83
N TYR A 6 -11.43 11.45 1.68
CA TYR A 6 -12.21 10.57 0.83
C TYR A 6 -11.37 9.43 0.24
N HIS A 7 -11.88 8.20 0.29
CA HIS A 7 -11.29 7.05 -0.41
C HIS A 7 -11.92 6.91 -1.80
N TYR A 8 -11.09 6.83 -2.85
CA TYR A 8 -11.59 6.73 -4.24
C TYR A 8 -12.02 5.30 -4.61
N HIS A 9 -11.29 4.30 -4.14
CA HIS A 9 -11.65 2.90 -4.29
C HIS A 9 -12.67 2.49 -3.24
N GLY A 10 -13.35 1.36 -3.39
CA GLY A 10 -14.24 0.87 -2.33
C GLY A 10 -13.46 0.42 -1.08
N HIS A 11 -14.19 -0.16 -0.12
CA HIS A 11 -13.62 -0.52 1.19
C HIS A 11 -12.42 -1.49 1.09
N SER A 12 -12.46 -2.40 0.12
CA SER A 12 -11.41 -3.37 -0.16
C SER A 12 -11.50 -3.82 -1.63
N MET A 13 -10.56 -4.65 -2.07
CA MET A 13 -10.60 -5.25 -3.42
C MET A 13 -11.88 -6.08 -3.67
N SER A 14 -12.50 -6.63 -2.63
CA SER A 14 -13.75 -7.40 -2.74
C SER A 14 -15.01 -6.54 -2.74
N HIS A 15 -14.90 -5.25 -2.40
CA HIS A 15 -16.04 -4.34 -2.32
C HIS A 15 -15.90 -3.15 -3.28
N PRO A 16 -16.57 -3.18 -4.45
CA PRO A 16 -16.34 -2.19 -5.52
C PRO A 16 -16.83 -0.78 -5.21
N GLY A 17 -17.57 -0.57 -4.11
CA GLY A 17 -17.94 0.78 -3.69
C GLY A 17 -19.20 1.36 -4.34
N ILE A 18 -19.85 0.65 -5.27
CA ILE A 18 -20.94 1.20 -6.10
C ILE A 18 -22.35 0.85 -5.61
N SER A 19 -22.48 0.00 -4.60
CA SER A 19 -23.78 -0.42 -4.07
C SER A 19 -24.38 0.57 -3.06
N TYR A 20 -23.55 1.49 -2.53
CA TYR A 20 -23.93 2.43 -1.46
C TYR A 20 -23.54 3.89 -1.76
N ARG A 21 -22.94 4.14 -2.92
CA ARG A 21 -22.65 5.48 -3.47
C ARG A 21 -22.56 5.39 -4.99
N THR A 22 -22.73 6.52 -5.66
CA THR A 22 -22.71 6.58 -7.12
C THR A 22 -21.32 6.96 -7.63
N ARG A 23 -21.02 6.63 -8.90
CA ARG A 23 -19.75 7.06 -9.51
C ARG A 23 -19.71 8.57 -9.68
N GLU A 24 -20.89 9.16 -9.89
CA GLU A 24 -21.15 10.58 -10.04
C GLU A 24 -20.88 11.37 -8.76
N GLU A 25 -20.95 10.74 -7.58
CA GLU A 25 -20.51 11.34 -6.31
C GLU A 25 -18.98 11.38 -6.20
N VAL A 26 -18.29 10.33 -6.63
CA VAL A 26 -16.83 10.19 -6.47
C VAL A 26 -16.06 11.10 -7.44
N GLN A 27 -16.54 11.26 -8.67
CA GLN A 27 -15.84 11.99 -9.73
C GLN A 27 -15.58 13.47 -9.40
N PRO A 28 -16.55 14.25 -8.89
CA PRO A 28 -16.31 15.64 -8.48
C PRO A 28 -15.29 15.75 -7.36
N LEU A 29 -15.31 14.84 -6.38
CA LEU A 29 -14.35 14.85 -5.27
C LEU A 29 -12.93 14.57 -5.77
N ARG A 30 -12.78 13.65 -6.73
CA ARG A 30 -11.50 13.36 -7.37
C ARG A 30 -11.02 14.51 -8.25
N SER A 31 -11.91 15.30 -8.86
CA SER A 31 -11.53 16.38 -9.77
C SER A 31 -11.26 17.69 -9.02
N ASN A 32 -12.07 18.02 -8.02
CA ASN A 32 -12.03 19.31 -7.32
C ASN A 32 -11.17 19.27 -6.05
N ASN A 33 -11.11 18.12 -5.36
CA ASN A 33 -10.50 18.00 -4.03
C ASN A 33 -9.30 17.03 -4.03
N HIS A 34 -8.65 16.83 -5.19
CA HIS A 34 -7.49 15.96 -5.27
C HIS A 34 -6.28 16.59 -4.54
N PRO A 35 -5.76 15.97 -3.47
CA PRO A 35 -4.70 16.60 -2.66
C PRO A 35 -3.43 16.89 -3.47
N ILE A 36 -3.07 15.99 -4.39
CA ILE A 36 -1.88 16.17 -5.25
C ILE A 36 -2.09 17.30 -6.28
N MET A 37 -3.30 17.46 -6.85
CA MET A 37 -3.56 18.55 -7.81
C MET A 37 -3.61 19.88 -7.09
N LEU A 38 -4.28 19.95 -5.93
CA LEU A 38 -4.32 21.15 -5.10
C LEU A 38 -2.91 21.61 -4.68
N LEU A 39 -2.02 20.67 -4.36
CA LEU A 39 -0.63 21.00 -4.06
C LEU A 39 0.11 21.49 -5.31
N LYS A 40 0.01 20.76 -6.42
CA LYS A 40 0.61 21.13 -7.71
C LYS A 40 0.22 22.55 -8.13
N ASP A 41 -1.08 22.87 -8.10
CA ASP A 41 -1.59 24.19 -8.48
C ASP A 41 -1.02 25.27 -7.56
N LYS A 42 -0.97 25.03 -6.25
CA LYS A 42 -0.35 25.95 -5.29
C LYS A 42 1.13 26.17 -5.58
N MET A 43 1.90 25.11 -5.85
CA MET A 43 3.33 25.22 -6.11
C MET A 43 3.61 26.02 -7.39
N VAL A 44 2.89 25.70 -8.48
CA VAL A 44 3.07 26.38 -9.78
C VAL A 44 2.63 27.84 -9.69
N ASN A 45 1.47 28.13 -9.10
CA ASN A 45 0.97 29.50 -8.96
C ASN A 45 1.87 30.39 -8.09
N ASN A 46 2.56 29.80 -7.12
CA ASN A 46 3.51 30.52 -6.25
C ASN A 46 4.96 30.46 -6.76
N LYS A 47 5.21 29.94 -7.97
CA LYS A 47 6.55 29.82 -8.57
C LYS A 47 7.55 29.02 -7.72
N LEU A 48 7.06 28.03 -6.98
CA LEU A 48 7.88 27.13 -6.17
C LEU A 48 8.43 25.95 -6.98
N ALA A 49 7.74 25.58 -8.07
CA ALA A 49 8.16 24.58 -9.03
C ALA A 49 7.50 24.86 -10.39
N SER A 50 8.14 24.41 -11.45
CA SER A 50 7.61 24.38 -12.81
C SER A 50 6.71 23.16 -13.04
N ILE A 51 5.92 23.19 -14.12
CA ILE A 51 5.09 22.04 -14.51
C ILE A 51 5.99 20.89 -14.98
N GLU A 52 7.11 21.21 -15.61
CA GLU A 52 8.10 20.29 -16.15
C GLU A 52 8.78 19.51 -15.03
N GLU A 53 9.27 20.18 -13.98
CA GLU A 53 9.86 19.53 -12.80
C GLU A 53 8.88 18.55 -12.14
N LEU A 54 7.61 18.94 -12.00
CA LEU A 54 6.59 18.04 -11.41
C LEU A 54 6.31 16.82 -12.30
N LYS A 55 6.36 16.98 -13.62
CA LYS A 55 6.22 15.84 -14.55
C LYS A 55 7.44 14.92 -14.50
N GLU A 56 8.63 15.46 -14.31
CA GLU A 56 9.84 14.65 -14.13
C GLU A 56 9.73 13.80 -12.86
N ILE A 57 9.24 14.39 -11.76
CA ILE A 57 8.94 13.65 -10.52
C ILE A 57 7.92 12.53 -10.78
N ASP A 58 6.83 12.80 -11.51
CA ASP A 58 5.84 11.76 -11.83
C ASP A 58 6.47 10.58 -12.62
N VAL A 59 7.41 10.87 -13.53
CA VAL A 59 8.13 9.83 -14.29
C VAL A 59 9.07 9.04 -13.40
N GLU A 60 9.80 9.69 -12.50
CA GLU A 60 10.70 9.03 -11.54
C GLU A 60 9.94 8.12 -10.58
N VAL A 61 8.88 8.64 -9.96
CA VAL A 61 8.02 7.87 -9.04
C VAL A 61 7.41 6.67 -9.77
N ARG A 62 6.98 6.83 -11.02
CA ARG A 62 6.44 5.71 -11.78
C ARG A 62 7.48 4.62 -12.02
N LYS A 63 8.71 4.98 -12.38
CA LYS A 63 9.81 4.01 -12.54
C LYS A 63 10.13 3.30 -11.22
N GLU A 64 10.14 4.03 -10.11
CA GLU A 64 10.37 3.45 -8.78
C GLU A 64 9.29 2.43 -8.43
N ILE A 65 8.01 2.77 -8.64
CA ILE A 65 6.89 1.88 -8.34
C ILE A 65 6.87 0.67 -9.26
N ASP A 66 7.17 0.84 -10.56
CA ASP A 66 7.26 -0.27 -11.50
C ASP A 66 8.41 -1.23 -11.11
N ALA A 67 9.58 -0.70 -10.71
CA ALA A 67 10.69 -1.51 -10.23
C ALA A 67 10.36 -2.26 -8.93
N ALA A 68 9.72 -1.58 -7.97
CA ALA A 68 9.28 -2.20 -6.72
C ALA A 68 8.23 -3.29 -6.95
N ALA A 69 7.29 -3.08 -7.89
CA ALA A 69 6.29 -4.08 -8.25
C ALA A 69 6.93 -5.31 -8.91
N GLN A 70 7.91 -5.11 -9.79
CA GLN A 70 8.65 -6.23 -10.40
C GLN A 70 9.41 -7.03 -9.35
N PHE A 71 10.09 -6.36 -8.42
CA PHE A 71 10.71 -7.02 -7.27
C PHE A 71 9.67 -7.83 -6.48
N ALA A 72 8.56 -7.21 -6.07
CA ALA A 72 7.53 -7.88 -5.28
C ALA A 72 6.88 -9.10 -5.96
N ILE A 73 6.83 -9.14 -7.30
CA ILE A 73 6.29 -10.28 -8.06
C ILE A 73 7.32 -11.40 -8.22
N THR A 74 8.60 -11.05 -8.27
CA THR A 74 9.70 -12.01 -8.53
C THR A 74 10.37 -12.52 -7.27
N ASP A 75 10.16 -11.84 -6.14
CA ASP A 75 10.67 -12.24 -4.83
C ASP A 75 10.04 -13.59 -4.42
N PRO A 76 10.86 -14.59 -4.03
CA PRO A 76 10.33 -15.89 -3.65
C PRO A 76 9.48 -15.81 -2.38
N GLU A 77 8.48 -16.67 -2.28
CA GLU A 77 7.71 -16.82 -1.05
C GLU A 77 8.61 -17.22 0.13
N PRO A 78 8.23 -16.86 1.37
CA PRO A 78 8.96 -17.26 2.56
C PRO A 78 9.12 -18.79 2.63
N PRO A 79 10.31 -19.30 2.99
CA PRO A 79 10.53 -20.73 3.11
C PRO A 79 9.64 -21.34 4.21
N LEU A 80 9.13 -22.55 3.98
CA LEU A 80 8.18 -23.22 4.87
C LEU A 80 8.73 -23.44 6.29
N GLU A 81 10.05 -23.58 6.43
CA GLU A 81 10.74 -23.75 7.70
C GLU A 81 10.60 -22.52 8.62
N GLU A 82 10.25 -21.36 8.05
CA GLU A 82 10.11 -20.10 8.77
C GLU A 82 8.67 -19.82 9.20
N LEU A 83 7.73 -20.70 8.86
CA LEU A 83 6.29 -20.57 9.13
C LEU A 83 5.97 -20.15 10.56
N SER A 84 6.69 -20.67 11.56
CA SER A 84 6.43 -20.42 12.98
C SER A 84 7.40 -19.45 13.64
N ARG A 85 8.21 -18.71 12.88
CA ARG A 85 9.07 -17.66 13.45
C ARG A 85 8.24 -16.51 14.04
N HIS A 86 8.85 -15.78 14.97
CA HIS A 86 8.33 -14.54 15.55
C HIS A 86 7.03 -14.67 16.36
N ILE A 87 6.75 -15.85 16.95
CA ILE A 87 5.60 -16.04 17.87
C ILE A 87 5.82 -15.27 19.19
N TYR A 88 7.03 -15.31 19.73
CA TYR A 88 7.41 -14.54 20.91
C TYR A 88 8.67 -13.74 20.62
N SER A 89 8.79 -12.58 21.26
CA SER A 89 10.03 -11.81 21.27
C SER A 89 10.94 -12.27 22.41
N THR A 90 12.25 -12.32 22.14
CA THR A 90 13.32 -12.55 23.14
C THR A 90 13.15 -13.86 23.94
N ASN A 91 12.82 -14.96 23.25
CA ASN A 91 12.70 -16.29 23.85
C ASN A 91 13.68 -17.28 23.22
N LEU A 92 13.98 -18.35 23.97
CA LEU A 92 14.76 -19.47 23.45
C LEU A 92 13.95 -20.22 22.36
N PRO A 93 14.62 -20.77 21.33
CA PRO A 93 13.94 -21.55 20.30
C PRO A 93 13.14 -22.72 20.87
N PHE A 94 11.97 -22.98 20.30
CA PHE A 94 11.07 -24.06 20.70
C PHE A 94 10.30 -24.62 19.49
N GLU A 95 9.58 -25.73 19.68
CA GLU A 95 8.82 -26.39 18.60
C GLU A 95 7.31 -26.13 18.70
N ILE A 96 6.68 -25.93 17.54
CA ILE A 96 5.24 -25.78 17.37
C ILE A 96 4.68 -26.98 16.62
N CYS A 97 3.54 -27.50 17.07
CA CYS A 97 2.80 -28.54 16.37
C CYS A 97 2.12 -27.97 15.12
N GLY A 98 2.31 -28.64 13.98
CA GLY A 98 1.60 -28.34 12.74
C GLY A 98 0.22 -28.99 12.68
N ALA A 99 -0.25 -29.28 11.47
CA ALA A 99 -1.58 -29.84 11.21
C ALA A 99 -1.84 -31.21 11.88
N ASN A 100 -0.79 -31.95 12.24
CA ASN A 100 -0.87 -33.16 13.05
C ASN A 100 0.35 -33.25 13.99
N GLN A 101 0.29 -34.18 14.94
CA GLN A 101 1.29 -34.33 16.00
C GLN A 101 2.72 -34.63 15.54
N TRP A 102 2.89 -35.11 14.30
CA TRP A 102 4.17 -35.48 13.71
C TRP A 102 4.82 -34.33 12.94
N ILE A 103 4.06 -33.29 12.58
CA ILE A 103 4.60 -32.10 11.92
C ILE A 103 5.07 -31.11 13.00
N ARG A 104 6.35 -30.77 12.99
CA ARG A 104 6.97 -29.83 13.94
C ARG A 104 7.67 -28.70 13.19
N PHE A 105 7.41 -27.46 13.62
CA PHE A 105 8.08 -26.26 13.12
C PHE A 105 8.90 -25.60 14.21
N LYS A 106 10.12 -25.21 13.89
CA LYS A 106 11.00 -24.50 14.82
C LYS A 106 10.62 -23.02 14.88
N SER A 107 10.19 -22.57 16.05
CA SER A 107 9.95 -21.16 16.33
C SER A 107 11.20 -20.52 16.89
N VAL A 108 11.59 -19.39 16.32
CA VAL A 108 12.68 -18.52 16.78
C VAL A 108 12.13 -17.10 16.84
N SER A 109 12.51 -16.35 17.88
CA SER A 109 12.17 -14.93 18.05
C SER A 109 12.67 -14.05 16.92
#